data_AF-A0A1I8AHV5-F1
#
_entry.id   AF-A0A1I8AHV5-F1
#
_cell.length_a   1.000
_cell.length_b   1.000
_cell.length_c   1.000
_cell.angle_alpha   90.00
_cell.angle_beta   90.00
_cell.angle_gamma   90.00
#
_symmetry.space_group_name_H-M   'P 1'
#
loop_
_entity.id
_entity.type
_entity.pdbx_description
1 polymer ?
#
loop_
_entity_poly.entity_id
_entity_poly.type
_entity_poly.pdbx_seq_one_letter_code
_entity_poly.pdbx_strand_id
1 'polypeptide(L)'
;QTDGIAAYYEICDVKKAGGERFWDDLSQTPYLVKGNQWFTYDDEQSIGAKVDWVIQNGYGGAFTWTLDEDDFKGEFCGGEKFPLHSLIAKKLGGSAPPSS
;
A
#
# COMPACT_ATOMS: atom_id res chain seq x y z
N GLN A 1 -16.44 -5.92 8.79
CA GLN A 1 -15.66 -6.43 7.65
C GLN A 1 -16.63 -7.11 6.70
N THR A 2 -16.52 -6.79 5.42
CA THR A 2 -17.40 -7.31 4.36
C THR A 2 -16.65 -8.43 3.65
N ASP A 3 -17.35 -9.53 3.32
CA ASP A 3 -16.74 -10.63 2.60
C ASP A 3 -16.08 -10.16 1.30
N GLY A 4 -14.84 -10.59 1.06
CA GLY A 4 -14.04 -10.21 -0.11
C GLY A 4 -13.18 -8.95 0.07
N ILE A 5 -13.18 -8.33 1.25
CA ILE A 5 -12.29 -7.18 1.57
C ILE A 5 -11.37 -7.57 2.73
N ALA A 6 -10.12 -7.12 2.67
CA ALA A 6 -9.16 -7.19 3.76
C ALA A 6 -8.42 -5.86 3.88
N ALA A 7 -8.36 -5.31 5.08
CA ALA A 7 -7.57 -4.11 5.37
C ALA A 7 -6.06 -4.43 5.26
N TYR A 8 -5.23 -3.42 5.06
CA TYR A 8 -3.77 -3.62 4.92
C TYR A 8 -3.16 -4.27 6.16
N TYR A 9 -3.60 -3.87 7.35
CA TYR A 9 -3.15 -4.49 8.60
C TYR A 9 -3.54 -5.98 8.71
N GLU A 10 -4.68 -6.40 8.14
CA GLU A 10 -5.09 -7.81 8.11
C GLU A 10 -4.26 -8.61 7.10
N ILE A 11 -3.89 -8.02 5.97
CA ILE A 11 -2.94 -8.64 5.02
C ILE A 11 -1.61 -8.96 5.71
N CYS A 12 -1.13 -8.09 6.59
CA CYS A 12 0.08 -8.33 7.38
C CYS A 12 -0.09 -9.52 8.34
N ASP A 13 -1.26 -9.72 8.93
CA ASP A 13 -1.55 -10.91 9.74
C ASP A 13 -1.63 -12.19 8.90
N VAL A 14 -2.21 -12.14 7.70
CA VAL A 14 -2.20 -13.28 6.77
C VAL A 14 -0.76 -13.66 6.39
N LYS A 15 0.11 -12.66 6.13
CA LYS A 15 1.55 -12.85 5.90
C LYS A 15 2.23 -13.53 7.09
N LYS A 16 2.06 -13.00 8.31
CA LYS A 16 2.61 -13.59 9.54
C LYS A 16 2.14 -15.02 9.77
N ALA A 17 0.92 -15.32 9.37
CA ALA A 17 0.33 -16.64 9.47
C ALA A 17 0.69 -17.58 8.29
N GLY A 18 1.75 -17.27 7.54
CA GLY A 18 2.32 -18.11 6.49
C GLY A 18 1.77 -17.88 5.08
N GLY A 19 1.06 -16.77 4.84
CA GLY A 19 0.69 -16.37 3.48
C GLY A 19 1.92 -15.94 2.67
N GLU A 20 2.00 -16.41 1.43
CA GLU A 20 3.12 -16.14 0.51
C GLU A 20 2.79 -14.95 -0.40
N ARG A 21 3.69 -13.96 -0.44
CA ARG A 21 3.56 -12.77 -1.28
C ARG A 21 4.19 -13.02 -2.64
N PHE A 22 3.47 -12.63 -3.67
CA PHE A 22 3.91 -12.60 -5.06
C PHE A 22 3.79 -11.18 -5.61
N TRP A 23 4.43 -10.94 -6.74
CA TRP A 23 4.40 -9.67 -7.45
C TRP A 23 3.92 -9.90 -8.88
N ASP A 24 3.01 -9.05 -9.36
CA ASP A 24 2.60 -9.01 -10.75
C ASP A 24 3.31 -7.86 -11.47
N ASP A 25 4.19 -8.19 -12.41
CA ASP A 25 4.98 -7.20 -13.16
C ASP A 25 4.12 -6.39 -14.14
N LEU A 26 2.97 -6.88 -14.56
CA LEU A 26 2.11 -6.17 -15.51
C LEU A 26 1.33 -5.05 -14.82
N SER A 27 0.68 -5.34 -13.69
CA SER A 27 -0.09 -4.36 -12.92
C SER A 27 0.77 -3.58 -11.92
N GLN A 28 2.01 -4.01 -11.67
CA GLN A 28 2.91 -3.44 -10.66
C GLN A 28 2.27 -3.44 -9.26
N THR A 29 1.65 -4.57 -8.88
CA THR A 29 0.99 -4.74 -7.58
C THR A 29 1.31 -6.11 -6.97
N PRO A 30 1.28 -6.23 -5.64
CA PRO A 30 1.41 -7.53 -4.99
C PRO A 30 0.08 -8.30 -4.97
N TYR A 31 0.21 -9.61 -4.79
CA TYR A 31 -0.88 -10.45 -4.31
C TYR A 31 -0.36 -11.46 -3.28
N LEU A 32 -1.26 -11.94 -2.43
CA LEU A 32 -0.96 -12.84 -1.32
C LEU A 32 -1.78 -14.13 -1.45
N VAL A 33 -1.13 -15.28 -1.29
CA VAL A 33 -1.77 -16.60 -1.34
C VAL A 33 -1.58 -17.34 -0.02
N LYS A 34 -2.66 -17.85 0.55
CA LYS A 34 -2.62 -18.74 1.71
C LYS A 34 -3.66 -19.84 1.58
N GLY A 35 -3.22 -21.05 1.25
CA GLY A 35 -4.13 -22.17 1.00
C GLY A 35 -5.05 -21.87 -0.19
N ASN A 36 -6.36 -21.78 0.06
CA ASN A 36 -7.36 -21.42 -0.95
C ASN A 36 -7.76 -19.93 -0.94
N GLN A 37 -7.11 -19.10 -0.11
CA GLN A 37 -7.36 -17.66 -0.05
C GLN A 37 -6.36 -16.92 -0.92
N TRP A 38 -6.85 -15.94 -1.67
CA TRP A 38 -6.06 -15.10 -2.57
C TRP A 38 -6.49 -13.64 -2.38
N PHE A 39 -5.52 -12.74 -2.22
CA PHE A 39 -5.76 -11.32 -2.00
C PHE A 39 -4.86 -10.48 -2.92
N THR A 40 -5.43 -9.64 -3.77
CA THR A 40 -4.72 -8.45 -4.28
C THR A 40 -4.80 -7.34 -3.27
N TYR A 41 -3.72 -6.58 -3.15
CA TYR A 41 -3.65 -5.45 -2.24
C TYR A 41 -2.60 -4.44 -2.74
N ASP A 42 -2.42 -3.37 -1.99
CA ASP A 42 -1.33 -2.42 -2.17
C ASP A 42 -0.38 -2.49 -0.97
N ASP A 43 0.93 -2.41 -1.22
CA ASP A 43 1.97 -2.31 -0.20
C ASP A 43 2.91 -1.14 -0.46
N GLU A 44 3.95 -0.98 0.35
CA GLU A 44 4.90 0.12 0.22
C GLU A 44 5.57 0.15 -1.16
N GLN A 45 5.79 -1.00 -1.79
CA GLN A 45 6.39 -1.07 -3.13
C GLN A 45 5.42 -0.54 -4.19
N SER A 46 4.18 -1.04 -4.23
CA SER A 46 3.20 -0.60 -5.25
C SER A 46 2.74 0.83 -5.02
N ILE A 47 2.51 1.24 -3.77
CA ILE A 47 2.20 2.64 -3.43
C ILE A 47 3.36 3.55 -3.82
N GLY A 48 4.60 3.15 -3.55
CA GLY A 48 5.77 3.91 -3.96
C GLY A 48 5.81 4.17 -5.47
N ALA A 49 5.61 3.12 -6.26
CA ALA A 49 5.58 3.19 -7.72
C ALA A 49 4.40 4.05 -8.24
N LYS A 50 3.21 3.90 -7.67
CA LYS A 50 2.02 4.69 -8.03
C LYS A 50 2.21 6.18 -7.75
N VAL A 51 2.79 6.53 -6.60
CA VAL A 51 3.06 7.94 -6.25
C VAL A 51 4.14 8.53 -7.15
N ASP A 52 5.18 7.76 -7.49
CA ASP A 52 6.19 8.22 -8.46
C ASP A 52 5.57 8.47 -9.84
N TRP A 53 4.66 7.60 -10.27
CA TRP A 53 3.90 7.81 -11.50
C TRP A 53 3.01 9.07 -11.42
N VAL A 54 2.34 9.31 -10.28
CA VAL A 54 1.54 10.52 -10.04
C VAL A 54 2.39 11.79 -10.23
N ILE A 55 3.59 11.82 -9.64
CA ILE A 55 4.52 12.95 -9.73
C ILE A 55 5.04 13.13 -11.16
N GLN A 56 5.49 12.05 -11.79
CA GLN A 56 6.07 12.09 -13.15
C GLN A 56 5.07 12.59 -14.20
N ASN A 57 3.78 12.35 -13.99
CA ASN A 57 2.72 12.80 -14.90
C ASN A 57 2.10 14.14 -14.49
N GLY A 58 2.60 14.80 -13.44
CA GLY A 58 2.15 16.13 -13.03
C GLY A 58 0.72 16.18 -12.47
N TYR A 59 0.22 15.06 -11.90
CA TYR A 59 -1.08 15.05 -11.23
C TYR A 59 -1.01 15.77 -9.87
N GLY A 60 -2.14 16.31 -9.42
CA GLY A 60 -2.20 17.18 -8.23
C GLY A 60 -2.05 16.48 -6.86
N GLY A 61 -2.06 15.15 -6.82
CA GLY A 61 -1.92 14.38 -5.59
C GLY A 61 -2.53 12.98 -5.68
N ALA A 62 -2.63 12.31 -4.53
CA ALA A 62 -3.25 11.00 -4.39
C ALA A 62 -4.40 11.07 -3.37
N PHE A 63 -5.49 10.35 -3.65
CA PHE A 63 -6.57 10.10 -2.71
C PHE A 63 -6.42 8.71 -2.11
N THR A 64 -6.72 8.54 -0.82
CA THR A 64 -6.63 7.25 -0.14
C THR A 64 -7.99 6.81 0.41
N TRP A 65 -8.23 5.50 0.34
CA TRP A 65 -9.39 4.84 0.93
C TRP A 65 -8.90 3.55 1.62
N THR A 66 -8.89 3.47 2.95
CA THR A 66 -9.07 4.56 3.94
C THR A 66 -7.93 4.61 4.95
N LEU A 67 -7.90 5.69 5.73
CA LEU A 67 -6.89 5.90 6.77
C LEU A 67 -6.92 4.82 7.86
N ASP A 68 -8.11 4.33 8.21
CA ASP A 68 -8.33 3.32 9.23
C ASP A 68 -8.03 1.89 8.76
N GLU A 69 -7.84 1.66 7.46
CA GLU A 69 -7.45 0.36 6.90
C GLU A 69 -5.94 0.21 6.68
N ASP A 70 -5.14 1.26 6.91
CA ASP A 70 -3.68 1.19 7.02
C ASP A 70 -3.28 0.59 8.38
N ASP A 71 -2.00 0.27 8.59
CA ASP A 71 -1.50 -0.09 9.93
C ASP A 71 -1.36 1.15 10.82
N PHE A 72 -2.49 1.71 11.22
CA PHE A 72 -2.57 2.95 12.00
C PHE A 72 -1.94 2.84 13.40
N LYS A 73 -1.74 1.61 13.90
CA LYS A 73 -1.09 1.36 15.20
C LYS A 73 0.40 1.05 15.08
N GLY A 74 0.85 0.58 13.92
CA GLY A 74 2.20 0.05 13.71
C GLY A 74 2.42 -1.33 14.34
N GLU A 75 1.36 -2.07 14.62
CA GLU A 75 1.44 -3.37 15.33
C GLU A 75 1.48 -4.55 14.35
N PHE A 76 1.05 -4.34 13.11
CA PHE A 76 0.76 -5.41 12.17
C PHE A 76 1.85 -5.58 11.12
N CYS A 77 2.42 -4.50 10.59
CA CYS A 77 3.22 -4.52 9.37
C CYS A 77 4.71 -4.22 9.55
N GLY A 78 5.21 -4.05 10.79
CA GLY A 78 6.64 -3.86 11.04
C GLY A 78 7.03 -2.71 11.96
N GLY A 79 6.11 -2.17 12.77
CA GLY A 79 6.44 -1.21 13.83
C GLY A 79 6.14 0.25 13.52
N GLU A 80 5.84 0.61 12.27
CA GLU A 80 5.58 2.00 11.86
C GLU A 80 4.09 2.30 11.76
N LYS A 81 3.66 3.45 12.28
CA LYS A 81 2.26 3.90 12.15
C LYS A 81 2.01 4.46 10.76
N PHE A 82 0.90 4.05 10.16
CA PHE A 82 0.46 4.51 8.85
C PHE A 82 1.54 4.35 7.76
N PRO A 83 2.11 3.16 7.56
CA PRO A 83 3.22 2.96 6.62
C PRO A 83 2.86 3.40 5.19
N LEU A 84 1.65 3.12 4.70
CA LEU A 84 1.25 3.49 3.35
C LEU A 84 0.98 5.00 3.24
N HIS A 85 0.23 5.59 4.17
CA HIS A 85 -0.08 7.02 4.11
C HIS A 85 1.16 7.89 4.37
N SER A 86 2.06 7.46 5.26
CA SER A 86 3.31 8.16 5.52
C SER A 86 4.22 8.17 4.29
N LEU A 87 4.25 7.07 3.52
CA LEU A 87 4.97 7.01 2.26
C LEU A 87 4.41 7.98 1.21
N ILE A 88 3.08 8.01 1.06
CA ILE A 88 2.38 8.96 0.16
C ILE A 88 2.73 10.40 0.56
N ALA A 89 2.57 10.74 1.84
CA ALA A 89 2.85 12.09 2.35
C ALA A 89 4.32 12.48 2.15
N LYS A 90 5.26 11.57 2.41
CA LYS A 90 6.69 11.79 2.21
C LYS A 90 7.04 12.08 0.75
N LYS A 91 6.49 11.29 -0.18
CA LYS A 91 6.78 11.45 -1.61
C LYS A 91 6.14 12.71 -2.20
N LEU A 92 4.86 12.98 -1.90
CA LEU A 92 4.16 14.16 -2.41
C LEU A 92 4.59 15.46 -1.73
N GLY A 93 4.96 15.42 -0.45
CA GLY A 93 5.39 16.60 0.31
C GLY A 93 6.86 16.98 0.10
N GLY A 94 7.68 16.09 -0.48
CA GLY A 94 9.11 16.30 -0.74
C GLY A 94 9.45 16.75 -2.17
N SER A 95 8.51 16.66 -3.11
CA SER A 95 8.67 17.17 -4.46
C SER A 95 8.19 18.62 -4.52
N ALA A 96 9.10 19.58 -4.38
CA ALA A 96 8.83 20.94 -4.86
C ALA A 96 8.34 20.83 -6.33
N PRO A 97 7.28 21.56 -6.74
CA PRO A 97 6.80 21.48 -8.11
C PRO A 97 7.93 21.88 -9.07
N PRO A 98 8.01 21.30 -10.28
CA PRO A 98 9.00 21.72 -11.25
C PRO A 98 8.80 23.20 -11.51
N SER A 99 9.86 23.98 -11.28
CA SER A 99 9.89 25.41 -11.56
C SER A 99 9.52 25.63 -13.02
N SER A 100 8.35 26.23 -13.26
CA SER A 100 7.95 26.81 -14.55
C SER A 100 8.86 27.97 -14.93
#